data_AF-X0WL44-F1
#
_entry.id   AF-X0WL44-F1
#
_cell.length_a   1.000
_cell.length_b   1.000
_cell.length_c   1.000
_cell.angle_alpha   90.00
_cell.angle_beta   90.00
_cell.angle_gamma   90.00
#
_symmetry.space_group_name_H-M   'P 1'
#
loop_
_entity.id
_entity.type
_entity.pdbx_description
1 polymer ?
#
loop_
_entity_poly.entity_id
_entity_poly.type
_entity_poly.pdbx_seq_one_letter_code
_entity_poly.pdbx_strand_id
1 'polypeptide(L)'
;IKKELLDHVAMDVKTSFEKYTEAAGGPVNIENIKKSIAIIKESDLDYTFRTTAVPGLVDREDIEKISLALQGSKIFRIQQYVPSNTLESDYENIKPYPAEELRGWVKIAEPHFTEVRLEGV
;
A
#
# COMPACT_ATOMS: atom_id res chain seq x y z
N ILE A 1 22.07 -17.76 6.57
CA ILE A 1 22.06 -16.59 5.68
C ILE A 1 23.29 -15.77 6.04
N LYS A 2 24.27 -15.66 5.14
CA LYS A 2 25.58 -15.02 5.41
C LYS A 2 25.54 -13.60 4.82
N LYS A 3 25.84 -12.62 5.69
CA LYS A 3 25.93 -11.17 5.48
C LYS A 3 24.58 -10.45 5.29
N GLU A 4 24.24 -9.71 6.33
CA GLU A 4 23.39 -8.53 6.43
C GLU A 4 23.50 -7.64 5.18
N LEU A 5 22.68 -7.89 4.16
CA LEU A 5 22.54 -7.05 2.96
C LEU A 5 21.14 -6.45 2.85
N LEU A 6 20.24 -6.80 3.77
CA LEU A 6 18.84 -6.42 3.75
C LEU A 6 18.53 -5.70 5.06
N ASP A 7 18.77 -4.39 5.08
CA ASP A 7 18.54 -3.55 6.25
C ASP A 7 17.08 -3.10 6.37
N HIS A 8 16.31 -3.20 5.27
CA HIS A 8 14.93 -2.74 5.22
C HIS A 8 14.11 -3.48 4.15
N VAL A 9 12.85 -3.81 4.48
CA VAL A 9 11.88 -4.36 3.54
C VAL A 9 10.76 -3.36 3.29
N ALA A 10 10.53 -2.98 2.04
CA ALA A 10 9.32 -2.27 1.64
C ALA A 10 8.41 -3.19 0.82
N MET A 11 7.13 -3.30 1.21
CA MET A 11 6.14 -4.10 0.49
C MET A 11 4.94 -3.26 0.09
N ASP A 12 4.56 -3.36 -1.19
CA ASP A 12 3.31 -2.83 -1.70
C ASP A 12 2.12 -3.71 -1.26
N VAL A 13 1.12 -3.07 -0.66
CA VAL A 13 -0.22 -3.61 -0.46
C VAL A 13 -1.15 -2.81 -1.37
N LYS A 14 -1.40 -3.37 -2.56
CA LYS A 14 -1.94 -2.62 -3.71
C LYS A 14 -3.34 -2.05 -3.47
N THR A 15 -4.20 -2.78 -2.76
CA THR A 15 -5.58 -2.39 -2.43
C THR A 15 -6.11 -3.39 -1.38
N SER A 16 -7.41 -3.40 -1.13
CA SER A 16 -8.08 -4.46 -0.37
C SER A 16 -7.88 -5.85 -0.99
N PHE A 17 -8.00 -6.92 -0.20
CA PHE A 17 -7.74 -8.27 -0.72
C PHE A 17 -8.76 -8.71 -1.78
N GLU A 18 -9.98 -8.16 -1.74
CA GLU A 18 -11.05 -8.42 -2.69
C GLU A 18 -10.75 -7.84 -4.07
N LYS A 19 -10.12 -6.66 -4.14
CA LYS A 19 -9.76 -5.96 -5.38
C LYS A 19 -8.34 -6.27 -5.87
N TYR A 20 -7.59 -7.11 -5.15
CA TYR A 20 -6.16 -7.27 -5.38
C TYR A 20 -5.82 -7.83 -6.78
N THR A 21 -6.63 -8.75 -7.30
CA THR A 21 -6.45 -9.32 -8.66
C THR A 21 -6.57 -8.25 -9.73
N GLU A 22 -7.52 -7.34 -9.60
CA GLU A 22 -7.72 -6.22 -10.51
C GLU A 22 -6.53 -5.25 -10.43
N ALA A 23 -6.16 -4.82 -9.22
CA ALA A 23 -5.05 -3.90 -9.02
C ALA A 23 -3.67 -4.49 -9.38
N ALA A 24 -3.54 -5.82 -9.40
CA ALA A 24 -2.33 -6.51 -9.84
C ALA A 24 -2.24 -6.72 -11.35
N GLY A 25 -3.31 -6.46 -12.11
CA GLY A 25 -3.36 -6.68 -13.56
C GLY A 25 -3.40 -8.17 -13.94
N GLY A 26 -3.83 -9.06 -13.05
CA GLY A 26 -3.89 -10.49 -13.34
C GLY A 26 -4.12 -11.38 -12.11
N PRO A 27 -4.33 -12.70 -12.32
CA PRO A 27 -4.60 -13.64 -11.23
C PRO A 27 -3.51 -13.65 -10.16
N VAL A 28 -3.89 -13.41 -8.91
CA VAL A 28 -3.00 -13.47 -7.75
C VAL A 28 -3.49 -14.47 -6.71
N ASN A 29 -2.56 -15.04 -5.95
CA ASN A 29 -2.90 -15.86 -4.79
C ASN A 29 -2.88 -14.99 -3.54
N ILE A 30 -4.06 -14.62 -3.06
CA ILE A 30 -4.26 -13.78 -1.86
C ILE A 30 -3.59 -14.38 -0.62
N GLU A 31 -3.59 -15.71 -0.48
CA GLU A 31 -2.95 -16.36 0.66
C GLU A 31 -1.43 -16.18 0.65
N ASN A 32 -0.80 -16.10 -0.52
CA ASN A 32 0.63 -15.78 -0.61
C ASN A 32 0.91 -14.32 -0.22
N ILE A 33 0.00 -13.39 -0.52
CA ILE A 33 0.12 -11.98 -0.08
C ILE A 33 0.03 -11.89 1.44
N LYS A 34 -0.98 -12.52 2.05
CA LYS A 34 -1.15 -12.57 3.51
C LYS A 34 0.06 -13.22 4.19
N LYS A 35 0.56 -14.33 3.65
CA LYS A 35 1.79 -14.98 4.15
C LYS A 35 3.00 -14.06 4.07
N SER A 36 3.15 -13.30 2.98
CA SER A 36 4.25 -12.34 2.83
C SER A 36 4.17 -11.23 3.88
N ILE A 37 2.97 -10.68 4.13
CA ILE A 37 2.74 -9.71 5.20
C ILE A 37 3.12 -10.30 6.56
N ALA A 38 2.71 -11.53 6.87
CA ALA A 38 3.03 -12.19 8.13
C ALA A 38 4.55 -12.37 8.31
N ILE A 39 5.24 -12.89 7.29
CA ILE A 39 6.70 -13.08 7.30
C ILE A 39 7.42 -11.76 7.54
N ILE A 40 6.99 -10.67 6.90
CA ILE A 40 7.61 -9.35 7.09
C ILE A 40 7.39 -8.85 8.52
N LYS A 41 6.17 -8.95 9.04
CA LYS A 41 5.82 -8.51 10.40
C LYS A 41 6.55 -9.29 11.49
N GLU A 42 6.80 -10.59 11.26
CA GLU A 42 7.51 -11.48 12.17
C GLU A 42 9.04 -11.44 11.99
N SER A 43 9.54 -10.73 10.98
CA SER A 43 10.98 -10.58 10.77
C SER A 43 11.60 -9.60 11.76
N ASP A 44 12.88 -9.82 12.09
CA ASP A 44 13.69 -8.87 12.89
C ASP A 44 14.17 -7.66 12.07
N LEU A 45 13.69 -7.50 10.83
CA LEU A 45 14.08 -6.41 9.93
C LEU A 45 13.18 -5.19 10.12
N ASP A 46 13.71 -3.99 9.87
CA ASP A 46 12.84 -2.84 9.70
C ASP A 46 12.06 -2.97 8.39
N TYR A 47 10.81 -2.51 8.40
CA TYR A 47 9.96 -2.63 7.23
C TYR A 47 8.98 -1.46 7.08
N THR A 48 8.41 -1.35 5.89
CA THR A 48 7.37 -0.38 5.57
C THR A 48 6.38 -1.01 4.61
N PHE A 49 5.09 -0.93 4.95
CA PHE A 49 4.03 -1.21 4.00
C PHE A 49 3.65 0.07 3.27
N ARG A 50 3.26 -0.04 2.01
CA ARG A 50 2.85 1.11 1.21
C ARG A 50 1.70 0.76 0.27
N THR A 51 0.96 1.78 -0.15
CA THR A 51 -0.05 1.67 -1.21
C THR A 51 0.01 2.90 -2.11
N THR A 52 -0.30 2.74 -3.39
CA THR A 52 -0.43 3.86 -4.34
C THR A 52 -1.90 4.16 -4.52
N ALA A 53 -2.31 5.40 -4.26
CA ALA A 53 -3.68 5.88 -4.32
C ALA A 53 -4.13 6.10 -5.77
N VAL A 54 -4.30 5.03 -6.53
CA VAL A 54 -4.75 5.06 -7.93
C VAL A 54 -6.28 5.13 -7.98
N PRO A 55 -6.87 6.22 -8.50
CA PRO A 55 -8.32 6.33 -8.61
C PRO A 55 -8.93 5.18 -9.43
N GLY A 56 -10.01 4.59 -8.91
CA GLY A 56 -10.65 3.40 -9.46
C GLY A 56 -10.14 2.08 -8.86
N LEU A 57 -8.87 2.01 -8.45
CA LEU A 57 -8.28 0.80 -7.84
C LEU A 57 -8.19 0.88 -6.31
N VAL A 58 -7.95 2.07 -5.78
CA VAL A 58 -7.83 2.33 -4.34
C VAL A 58 -8.74 3.49 -3.97
N ASP A 59 -9.62 3.24 -3.01
CA ASP A 59 -10.50 4.25 -2.43
C ASP A 59 -10.37 4.29 -0.89
N ARG A 60 -11.20 5.13 -0.26
CA ARG A 60 -11.26 5.30 1.20
C ARG A 60 -11.52 3.98 1.94
N GLU A 61 -12.40 3.13 1.42
CA GLU A 61 -12.77 1.85 2.06
C GLU A 61 -11.60 0.86 1.95
N ASP A 62 -10.86 0.89 0.84
CA ASP A 62 -9.63 0.11 0.70
C ASP A 62 -8.58 0.49 1.74
N ILE A 63 -8.42 1.78 2.04
CA ILE A 63 -7.50 2.23 3.11
C ILE A 63 -7.94 1.71 4.49
N GLU A 64 -9.24 1.69 4.78
CA GLU A 64 -9.76 1.10 6.03
C GLU A 64 -9.41 -0.40 6.10
N LYS A 65 -9.66 -1.15 5.01
CA LYS A 65 -9.37 -2.58 4.93
C LYS A 65 -7.87 -2.90 5.02
N ILE A 66 -7.02 -2.13 4.33
CA ILE A 66 -5.57 -2.26 4.42
C ILE A 66 -5.09 -1.97 5.85
N SER A 67 -5.61 -0.91 6.47
CA SER A 67 -5.22 -0.52 7.83
C SER A 67 -5.55 -1.62 8.85
N LEU A 68 -6.72 -2.24 8.72
CA LEU A 68 -7.11 -3.40 9.53
C LEU A 68 -6.23 -4.62 9.25
N ALA A 69 -5.99 -4.95 7.98
CA ALA A 69 -5.15 -6.09 7.60
C ALA A 69 -3.69 -5.96 8.09
N LEU A 70 -3.18 -4.72 8.16
CA LEU A 70 -1.81 -4.42 8.56
C LEU A 70 -1.68 -3.96 10.01
N GLN A 71 -2.76 -3.96 10.79
CA GLN A 71 -2.79 -3.45 12.16
C GLN A 71 -1.60 -3.94 13.01
N GLY A 72 -1.00 -3.01 13.77
CA GLY A 72 0.17 -3.28 14.60
C GLY A 72 1.51 -3.22 13.86
N SER A 73 1.50 -2.87 12.57
CA SER A 73 2.72 -2.56 11.82
C SER A 73 3.25 -1.16 12.16
N LYS A 74 4.57 -0.95 12.03
CA LYS A 74 5.19 0.34 12.40
C LYS A 74 4.85 1.47 11.43
N ILE A 75 5.12 1.29 10.13
CA ILE A 75 5.07 2.35 9.12
C ILE A 75 4.15 1.95 7.97
N PHE A 76 3.22 2.85 7.64
CA PHE A 76 2.40 2.78 6.43
C PHE A 76 2.56 4.04 5.58
N ARG A 77 2.75 3.87 4.27
CA ARG A 77 2.89 4.99 3.33
C ARG A 77 1.75 4.98 2.31
N ILE A 78 1.06 6.11 2.20
CA ILE A 78 0.08 6.37 1.17
C ILE A 78 0.79 7.23 0.11
N GLN A 79 0.98 6.67 -1.07
CA GLN A 79 1.66 7.33 -2.18
C GLN A 79 0.65 7.91 -3.15
N GLN A 80 0.80 9.19 -3.50
CA GLN A 80 0.04 9.84 -4.56
C GLN A 80 0.29 9.12 -5.89
N TYR A 81 -0.78 8.78 -6.58
CA TYR A 81 -0.70 8.35 -7.97
C TYR A 81 -0.25 9.50 -8.87
N VAL A 82 0.75 9.26 -9.72
CA VAL A 82 1.23 10.19 -10.73
C VAL A 82 0.97 9.58 -12.11
N PRO A 83 0.18 10.22 -12.98
CA PRO A 83 -0.22 9.67 -14.28
C PRO A 83 0.90 9.90 -15.30
N SER A 84 2.00 9.16 -15.14
CA SER A 84 3.14 9.16 -16.05
C SER A 84 3.78 7.78 -16.08
N ASN A 85 4.17 7.28 -17.26
CA ASN A 85 4.77 5.95 -17.44
C ASN A 85 3.93 4.81 -16.86
N THR A 86 2.62 4.80 -17.13
CA THR A 86 1.71 3.77 -16.62
C THR A 86 1.79 2.50 -17.45
N LEU A 87 1.46 1.35 -16.84
CA LEU A 87 1.46 0.06 -17.54
C LEU A 87 0.40 0.00 -18.66
N GLU A 88 -0.74 0.63 -18.43
CA GLU A 88 -1.82 0.77 -19.39
C GLU A 88 -1.99 2.25 -19.73
N SER A 89 -2.09 2.60 -21.01
CA SER A 89 -2.19 3.99 -21.48
C SER A 89 -3.41 4.73 -20.92
N ASP A 90 -4.48 3.99 -20.59
CA ASP A 90 -5.71 4.58 -20.09
C ASP A 90 -5.51 5.22 -18.71
N TYR A 91 -4.52 4.76 -17.95
CA TYR A 91 -4.17 5.31 -16.64
C TYR A 91 -3.49 6.69 -16.76
N GLU A 92 -2.85 7.03 -17.88
CA GLU A 92 -2.25 8.36 -18.10
C GLU A 92 -3.29 9.49 -18.08
N ASN A 93 -4.56 9.17 -18.33
CA ASN A 93 -5.66 10.13 -18.34
C ASN A 93 -6.43 10.18 -17.00
N ILE A 94 -6.07 9.33 -16.03
CA ILE A 94 -6.71 9.31 -14.72
C ILE A 94 -6.21 10.50 -13.89
N LYS A 95 -7.13 11.39 -13.53
CA LYS A 95 -6.83 12.51 -12.65
C LYS A 95 -6.53 12.01 -11.23
N PRO A 96 -5.36 12.34 -10.65
CA PRO A 96 -5.05 11.94 -9.28
C PRO A 96 -6.00 12.54 -8.25
N TYR A 97 -6.11 11.88 -7.09
CA TYR A 97 -6.85 12.41 -5.95
C TYR A 97 -6.29 13.77 -5.50
N PRO A 98 -7.13 14.70 -5.03
CA PRO A 98 -6.67 15.92 -4.37
C PRO A 98 -5.86 15.58 -3.10
N ALA A 99 -4.80 16.35 -2.83
CA ALA A 99 -3.98 16.14 -1.63
C ALA A 99 -4.78 16.15 -0.32
N GLU A 100 -5.82 17.00 -0.21
CA GLU A 100 -6.71 17.03 0.96
C GLU A 100 -7.46 15.71 1.19
N GLU A 101 -7.84 15.03 0.12
CA GLU A 101 -8.52 13.74 0.21
C GLU A 101 -7.58 12.67 0.76
N LEU A 102 -6.34 12.62 0.24
CA LEU A 102 -5.33 11.70 0.72
C LEU A 102 -4.89 11.99 2.16
N ARG A 103 -4.87 13.26 2.59
CA ARG A 103 -4.67 13.61 4.01
C ARG A 103 -5.80 13.06 4.88
N GLY A 104 -7.03 13.04 4.38
CA GLY A 104 -8.14 12.35 5.04
C GLY A 104 -7.87 10.85 5.22
N TRP A 105 -7.27 10.20 4.22
CA TRP A 105 -6.91 8.78 4.31
C TRP A 105 -5.79 8.49 5.31
N VAL A 106 -4.83 9.40 5.45
CA VAL A 106 -3.81 9.32 6.52
C VAL A 106 -4.49 9.27 7.89
N LYS A 107 -5.49 10.13 8.14
CA LYS A 107 -6.23 10.16 9.41
C LYS A 107 -6.98 8.86 9.71
N ILE A 108 -7.45 8.17 8.67
CA ILE A 108 -8.10 6.86 8.81
C ILE A 108 -7.09 5.79 9.24
N ALA A 109 -5.88 5.83 8.68
CA ALA A 109 -4.85 4.83 8.96
C ALA A 109 -4.12 5.07 10.29
N GLU A 110 -3.95 6.33 10.72
CA GLU A 110 -3.19 6.73 11.93
C GLU A 110 -3.44 5.85 13.17
N PRO A 111 -4.68 5.44 13.51
CA PRO A 111 -4.93 4.58 14.68
C PRO A 111 -4.30 3.17 14.62
N HIS A 112 -3.89 2.70 13.43
CA HIS A 112 -3.44 1.33 13.20
C HIS A 112 -1.92 1.17 13.13
N PHE A 113 -1.18 2.27 13.02
CA PHE A 113 0.26 2.30 12.79
C PHE A 113 0.98 3.24 13.76
N THR A 114 2.27 3.03 13.98
CA THR A 114 3.10 4.00 14.72
C THR A 114 3.29 5.29 13.92
N GLU A 115 3.40 5.16 12.60
CA GLU A 115 3.59 6.28 11.69
C GLU A 115 2.87 6.03 10.36
N VAL A 116 2.15 7.06 9.89
CA VAL A 116 1.56 7.08 8.56
C VAL A 116 2.11 8.29 7.80
N ARG A 117 2.63 8.06 6.59
CA ARG A 117 3.16 9.13 5.74
C ARG A 117 2.39 9.25 4.43
N LEU A 118 2.16 10.49 4.01
CA LEU A 118 1.70 10.81 2.66
C LEU A 118 2.91 11.23 1.83
N GLU A 119 3.07 10.64 0.64
CA GLU A 119 4.19 10.91 -0.25
C GLU A 119 3.70 11.32 -1.65
N GLY A 120 4.41 12.24 -2.31
CA GLY A 120 4.16 12.60 -3.71
C GLY A 120 3.02 13.60 -3.95
N VAL A 121 2.51 14.24 -2.90
CA VAL A 121 1.57 15.38 -2.96
C VAL A 121 2.25 16.73 -3.00
#